data_AF-A0A2G2H331-F1
#
_entry.id   AF-A0A2G2H331-F1
#
_cell.length_a   1.000
_cell.length_b   1.000
_cell.length_c   1.000
_cell.angle_alpha   90.00
_cell.angle_beta   90.00
_cell.angle_gamma   90.00
#
_symmetry.space_group_name_H-M   'P 1'
#
loop_
_entity.id
_entity.type
_entity.pdbx_description
1 polymer ?
#
loop_
_entity_poly.entity_id
_entity_poly.type
_entity_poly.pdbx_seq_one_letter_code
_entity_poly.pdbx_strand_id
1 'polypeptide(L)'
;MSFREPPRSQRKLRWGSHCYQWSESGDNVSTDIAHETLSRECWVCISPFTSTSVEAVPSPFLLTNPESAMPLDLDAYCQRVGYTGERTPTLATLRALQQCHLLHIAFENLNPLLGKPVPLDLTSLERKLVHQGRGGYCFENNLLFMAVLTELGFTVRGITARVYWNQPEDAQPPRSHMLLLVTIEDEDYLSDVGFGGMTPTAPLRLHSRAAQSTPLEHFRVLPENNHYRIEVQLGSAWRLLYRFDLMTQWPIDFDMANWYVACHPASKFVNNLIAVRTDMDRRHTLLNGLYTIRYPDGRSDKQNITDPQAMTRLLADTFQINLQGLEQDLQVALTDKALL
;
A
#
# COMPACT_ATOMS: atom_id res chain seq x y z
N MET A 1 -13.35 -66.30 -16.37
CA MET A 1 -12.07 -65.78 -16.87
C MET A 1 -12.04 -64.28 -16.67
N SER A 2 -10.93 -63.80 -16.10
CA SER A 2 -10.51 -62.43 -15.77
C SER A 2 -11.16 -61.28 -16.55
N PHE A 3 -11.50 -60.18 -15.85
CA PHE A 3 -10.89 -58.86 -16.09
C PHE A 3 -10.90 -58.01 -14.81
N ARG A 4 -9.73 -57.43 -14.50
CA ARG A 4 -9.41 -56.60 -13.33
C ARG A 4 -9.70 -55.12 -13.63
N GLU A 5 -10.22 -54.41 -12.64
CA GLU A 5 -10.29 -52.94 -12.61
C GLU A 5 -8.95 -52.31 -12.17
N PRO A 6 -8.60 -51.08 -12.63
CA PRO A 6 -7.37 -50.40 -12.26
C PRO A 6 -7.51 -49.65 -10.90
N PRO A 7 -6.42 -49.53 -10.11
CA PRO A 7 -6.48 -48.91 -8.80
C PRO A 7 -6.38 -47.38 -8.84
N ARG A 8 -7.18 -46.74 -7.97
CA ARG A 8 -7.17 -45.30 -7.66
C ARG A 8 -5.83 -44.89 -7.02
N SER A 9 -5.15 -43.90 -7.61
CA SER A 9 -3.95 -43.28 -7.03
C SER A 9 -4.33 -42.35 -5.87
N GLN A 10 -3.98 -42.72 -4.64
CA GLN A 10 -3.95 -41.80 -3.50
C GLN A 10 -2.62 -41.03 -3.51
N ARG A 11 -2.66 -39.71 -3.74
CA ARG A 11 -1.54 -38.82 -3.43
C ARG A 11 -1.60 -38.47 -1.94
N LYS A 12 -0.66 -39.00 -1.16
CA LYS A 12 -0.42 -38.59 0.24
C LYS A 12 0.26 -37.22 0.26
N LEU A 13 -0.48 -36.21 0.72
CA LEU A 13 0.08 -34.94 1.20
C LEU A 13 0.83 -35.23 2.50
N ARG A 14 2.16 -35.01 2.52
CA ARG A 14 2.95 -34.98 3.75
C ARG A 14 2.91 -33.56 4.30
N TRP A 15 2.14 -33.35 5.36
CA TRP A 15 2.24 -32.20 6.24
C TRP A 15 3.19 -32.58 7.38
N GLY A 16 4.35 -31.92 7.45
CA GLY A 16 5.28 -32.05 8.57
C GLY A 16 4.84 -31.12 9.70
N SER A 17 4.06 -31.64 10.63
CA SER A 17 3.75 -30.98 11.90
C SER A 17 4.93 -31.21 12.85
N HIS A 18 5.60 -30.15 13.30
CA HIS A 18 6.35 -30.19 14.56
C HIS A 18 5.72 -29.18 15.50
N CYS A 19 4.92 -29.71 16.42
CA CYS A 19 4.48 -29.04 17.62
C CYS A 19 5.71 -28.79 18.50
N TYR A 20 5.93 -27.53 18.89
CA TYR A 20 6.67 -27.25 20.12
C TYR A 20 5.69 -27.37 21.28
N GLN A 21 5.75 -28.49 22.00
CA GLN A 21 5.21 -28.59 23.35
C GLN A 21 6.28 -28.09 24.32
N TRP A 22 5.93 -27.04 25.05
CA TRP A 22 6.61 -26.64 26.28
C TRP A 22 6.21 -27.62 27.38
N SER A 23 7.18 -28.28 28.02
CA SER A 23 7.00 -28.94 29.31
C SER A 23 8.09 -28.49 30.28
N GLU A 24 7.67 -27.79 31.31
CA GLU A 24 8.46 -27.53 32.51
C GLU A 24 8.71 -28.83 33.26
N SER A 25 9.99 -29.09 33.59
CA SER A 25 10.47 -29.61 34.88
C SER A 25 11.83 -30.26 34.65
N GLY A 26 12.87 -29.65 35.21
CA GLY A 26 14.16 -30.31 35.34
C GLY A 26 14.05 -31.51 36.28
N ASP A 27 14.74 -32.60 35.93
CA ASP A 27 15.61 -33.31 36.86
C ASP A 27 16.45 -34.34 36.11
N ASN A 28 17.70 -34.45 36.57
CA ASN A 28 18.80 -35.23 36.04
C ASN A 28 18.48 -36.72 35.86
N VAL A 29 18.80 -37.30 34.70
CA VAL A 29 19.46 -38.63 34.64
C VAL A 29 20.46 -38.67 33.49
N SER A 30 21.72 -38.82 33.86
CA SER A 30 22.87 -39.16 33.01
C SER A 30 22.79 -40.62 32.58
N THR A 31 23.06 -40.91 31.31
CA THR A 31 23.86 -42.08 30.92
C THR A 31 24.53 -41.82 29.58
N ASP A 32 25.85 -41.68 29.64
CA ASP A 32 26.79 -41.84 28.54
C ASP A 32 26.69 -43.24 27.92
N ILE A 33 26.97 -43.35 26.61
CA ILE A 33 28.01 -44.21 26.03
C ILE A 33 28.28 -43.76 24.57
N ALA A 34 29.42 -43.06 24.42
CA ALA A 34 30.52 -43.24 23.44
C ALA A 34 30.35 -44.28 22.32
N HIS A 35 30.97 -44.22 21.14
CA HIS A 35 31.81 -43.27 20.38
C HIS A 35 32.05 -44.00 19.03
N GLU A 36 31.93 -43.33 17.88
CA GLU A 36 32.68 -43.74 16.68
C GLU A 36 33.10 -42.50 15.88
N THR A 37 34.38 -42.15 16.04
CA THR A 37 35.25 -41.23 15.30
C THR A 37 35.54 -41.79 13.89
N LEU A 38 35.82 -41.08 12.78
CA LEU A 38 36.25 -39.73 12.39
C LEU A 38 35.96 -39.61 10.87
N SER A 39 35.62 -38.44 10.33
CA SER A 39 36.61 -37.69 9.54
C SER A 39 36.30 -36.18 9.51
N ARG A 40 37.37 -35.42 9.72
CA ARG A 40 37.43 -33.96 9.63
C ARG A 40 37.52 -33.54 8.15
N GLU A 41 37.24 -32.25 7.94
CA GLU A 41 37.65 -31.38 6.81
C GLU A 41 36.56 -30.99 5.81
N CYS A 42 35.89 -29.87 6.09
CA CYS A 42 35.77 -28.72 5.20
C CYS A 42 34.98 -27.61 5.91
N TRP A 43 35.67 -26.89 6.81
CA TRP A 43 35.20 -25.59 7.31
C TRP A 43 35.77 -24.52 6.38
N VAL A 44 34.93 -23.97 5.50
CA VAL A 44 35.19 -22.65 4.91
C VAL A 44 34.50 -21.64 5.81
N CYS A 45 35.32 -20.90 6.56
CA CYS A 45 34.92 -19.76 7.36
C CYS A 45 34.25 -18.70 6.47
N ILE A 46 32.97 -18.43 6.69
CA ILE A 46 32.38 -17.13 6.36
C ILE A 46 32.71 -16.23 7.56
N SER A 47 33.50 -15.18 7.31
CA SER A 47 33.91 -14.20 8.30
C SER A 47 32.73 -13.63 9.11
N PRO A 48 32.93 -13.33 10.41
CA PRO A 48 31.92 -12.64 11.19
C PRO A 48 31.75 -11.22 10.65
N PHE A 49 30.50 -10.81 10.43
CA PHE A 49 30.15 -9.41 10.18
C PHE A 49 30.80 -8.56 11.28
N THR A 50 31.75 -7.72 10.90
CA THR A 50 32.27 -6.67 11.77
C THR A 50 31.13 -5.73 12.10
N SER A 51 30.85 -5.58 13.38
CA SER A 51 29.87 -4.63 13.90
C SER A 51 30.32 -3.22 13.53
N THR A 52 29.79 -2.70 12.44
CA THR A 52 29.56 -1.26 12.37
C THR A 52 28.36 -1.01 13.28
N SER A 53 28.58 -0.20 14.30
CA SER A 53 27.55 0.29 15.21
C SER A 53 26.47 0.99 14.40
N VAL A 54 25.43 0.26 14.02
CA VAL A 54 24.15 0.84 13.69
C VAL A 54 23.64 1.38 15.02
N GLU A 55 23.72 2.69 15.21
CA GLU A 55 22.95 3.33 16.28
C GLU A 55 21.51 2.84 16.13
N ALA A 56 21.02 2.14 17.14
CA ALA A 56 19.63 1.75 17.20
C ALA A 56 18.82 3.05 17.14
N VAL A 57 18.18 3.32 16.01
CA VAL A 57 17.19 4.39 15.92
C VAL A 57 16.07 3.97 16.88
N PRO A 58 15.84 4.69 17.99
CA PRO A 58 14.79 4.31 18.92
C PRO A 58 13.46 4.33 18.16
N SER A 59 12.70 3.24 18.28
CA SER A 59 11.32 3.19 17.80
C SER A 59 10.56 4.39 18.38
N PRO A 60 9.97 5.29 17.57
CA PRO A 60 9.30 6.49 18.08
C PRO A 60 8.09 6.19 18.98
N PHE A 61 7.62 4.94 19.00
CA PHE A 61 6.34 4.59 19.60
C PHE A 61 6.40 3.98 21.00
N LEU A 62 7.59 3.73 21.58
CA LEU A 62 7.65 3.26 22.96
C LEU A 62 7.64 4.39 24.01
N LEU A 63 7.73 5.67 23.63
CA LEU A 63 7.65 6.81 24.56
C LEU A 63 7.11 8.09 23.89
N THR A 64 6.00 8.04 23.17
CA THR A 64 5.26 9.26 22.83
C THR A 64 4.07 9.41 23.76
N ASN A 65 4.16 10.39 24.67
CA ASN A 65 3.02 10.90 25.40
C ASN A 65 1.92 11.27 24.39
N PRO A 66 0.67 10.83 24.54
CA PRO A 66 -0.42 11.22 23.64
C PRO A 66 -0.69 12.74 23.65
N GLU A 67 -0.13 13.48 24.62
CA GLU A 67 -0.24 14.93 24.76
C GLU A 67 0.77 15.73 23.91
N SER A 68 1.73 15.10 23.22
CA SER A 68 2.78 15.82 22.45
C SER A 68 2.67 15.70 20.93
N ALA A 69 1.62 15.06 20.40
CA ALA A 69 1.35 15.08 18.97
C ALA A 69 0.75 16.45 18.62
N MET A 70 1.48 17.27 17.85
CA MET A 70 0.88 18.48 17.30
C MET A 70 -0.35 18.07 16.45
N PRO A 71 -1.50 18.73 16.64
CA PRO A 71 -2.67 18.45 15.83
C PRO A 71 -2.38 18.79 14.36
N LEU A 72 -3.03 18.07 13.45
CA LEU A 72 -2.95 18.33 12.01
C LEU A 72 -3.33 19.79 11.72
N ASP A 73 -2.54 20.49 10.91
CA ASP A 73 -2.97 21.77 10.34
C ASP A 73 -4.02 21.53 9.24
N LEU A 74 -5.28 21.48 9.66
CA LEU A 74 -6.42 21.24 8.78
C LEU A 74 -6.59 22.35 7.73
N ASP A 75 -6.26 23.60 8.07
CA ASP A 75 -6.33 24.73 7.14
C ASP A 75 -5.30 24.60 6.03
N ALA A 76 -4.05 24.27 6.37
CA ALA A 76 -3.01 23.98 5.40
C ALA A 76 -3.38 22.80 4.49
N TYR A 77 -3.96 21.72 5.05
CA TYR A 77 -4.48 20.62 4.25
C TYR A 77 -5.59 21.07 3.29
N CYS A 78 -6.61 21.79 3.77
CA CYS A 78 -7.69 22.28 2.93
C CYS A 78 -7.17 23.20 1.81
N GLN A 79 -6.20 24.07 2.11
CA GLN A 79 -5.53 24.89 1.10
C GLN A 79 -4.79 24.02 0.08
N ARG A 80 -4.05 23.00 0.53
CA ARG A 80 -3.29 22.08 -0.33
C ARG A 80 -4.16 21.34 -1.34
N VAL A 81 -5.37 20.95 -0.94
CA VAL A 81 -6.31 20.20 -1.79
C VAL A 81 -7.40 21.08 -2.42
N GLY A 82 -7.36 22.40 -2.20
CA GLY A 82 -8.35 23.33 -2.72
C GLY A 82 -9.76 23.15 -2.15
N TYR A 83 -9.90 22.58 -0.95
CA TYR A 83 -11.20 22.34 -0.32
C TYR A 83 -11.72 23.59 0.40
N THR A 84 -12.89 24.08 -0.03
CA THR A 84 -13.54 25.29 0.51
C THR A 84 -14.96 25.02 1.03
N GLY A 85 -15.37 23.74 1.09
CA GLY A 85 -16.69 23.32 1.52
C GLY A 85 -16.87 23.26 3.04
N GLU A 86 -18.06 22.82 3.47
CA GLU A 86 -18.39 22.66 4.88
C GLU A 86 -17.59 21.53 5.55
N ARG A 87 -17.06 21.83 6.73
CA ARG A 87 -16.21 20.91 7.51
C ARG A 87 -17.01 20.08 8.52
N THR A 88 -18.18 19.60 8.10
CA THR A 88 -19.07 18.76 8.91
C THR A 88 -18.93 17.27 8.52
N PRO A 89 -19.06 16.31 9.45
CA PRO A 89 -18.82 14.89 9.17
C PRO A 89 -19.97 14.21 8.41
N THR A 90 -20.25 14.67 7.20
CA THR A 90 -21.33 14.17 6.34
C THR A 90 -20.80 13.39 5.15
N LEU A 91 -21.65 12.57 4.52
CA LEU A 91 -21.29 11.86 3.28
C LEU A 91 -20.95 12.83 2.14
N ALA A 92 -21.59 14.00 2.09
CA ALA A 92 -21.28 15.04 1.10
C ALA A 92 -19.87 15.59 1.29
N THR A 93 -19.49 15.87 2.54
CA THR A 93 -18.13 16.31 2.90
C THR A 93 -17.09 15.24 2.58
N LEU A 94 -17.32 13.98 2.94
CA LEU A 94 -16.41 12.88 2.64
C LEU A 94 -16.18 12.74 1.12
N ARG A 95 -17.25 12.79 0.32
CA ARG A 95 -17.18 12.76 -1.15
C ARG A 95 -16.33 13.90 -1.70
N ALA A 96 -16.61 15.12 -1.26
CA ALA A 96 -15.93 16.31 -1.77
C ALA A 96 -14.45 16.32 -1.37
N LEU A 97 -14.12 15.93 -0.12
CA LEU A 97 -12.74 15.82 0.36
C LEU A 97 -11.95 14.74 -0.40
N GLN A 98 -12.53 13.55 -0.60
CA GLN A 98 -11.89 12.48 -1.35
C GLN A 98 -11.58 12.92 -2.78
N GLN A 99 -12.50 13.61 -3.44
CA GLN A 99 -12.29 14.16 -4.78
C GLN A 99 -11.18 15.22 -4.79
N CYS A 100 -11.23 16.19 -3.87
CA CYS A 100 -10.21 17.23 -3.76
C CYS A 100 -8.81 16.64 -3.51
N HIS A 101 -8.70 15.62 -2.65
CA HIS A 101 -7.46 14.93 -2.36
C HIS A 101 -6.87 14.28 -3.63
N LEU A 102 -7.67 13.50 -4.35
CA LEU A 102 -7.26 12.78 -5.56
C LEU A 102 -6.82 13.70 -6.71
N LEU A 103 -7.41 14.90 -6.80
CA LEU A 103 -7.09 15.91 -7.80
C LEU A 103 -5.71 16.55 -7.57
N HIS A 104 -5.33 16.74 -6.31
CA HIS A 104 -4.22 17.61 -5.94
C HIS A 104 -3.03 16.89 -5.31
N ILE A 105 -3.23 15.74 -4.66
CA ILE A 105 -2.16 14.93 -4.06
C ILE A 105 -2.02 13.67 -4.90
N ALA A 106 -0.89 13.57 -5.61
CA ALA A 106 -0.62 12.42 -6.45
C ALA A 106 -0.22 11.19 -5.63
N PHE A 107 -0.57 10.01 -6.16
CA PHE A 107 0.08 8.78 -5.78
C PHE A 107 1.49 8.75 -6.40
N GLU A 108 2.54 8.53 -5.61
CA GLU A 108 3.92 8.44 -6.09
C GLU A 108 4.80 7.58 -5.18
N ASN A 109 5.92 7.08 -5.70
CA ASN A 109 6.86 6.23 -4.95
C ASN A 109 8.33 6.69 -5.02
N LEU A 110 8.59 7.98 -5.18
CA LEU A 110 9.94 8.50 -5.31
C LEU A 110 10.80 8.19 -4.07
N ASN A 111 10.26 8.24 -2.84
CA ASN A 111 11.07 7.87 -1.67
C ASN A 111 11.58 6.41 -1.76
N PRO A 112 10.71 5.39 -1.92
CA PRO A 112 11.15 4.01 -2.16
C PRO A 112 12.10 3.86 -3.36
N LEU A 113 11.81 4.52 -4.48
CA LEU A 113 12.62 4.46 -5.69
C LEU A 113 14.05 4.97 -5.44
N LEU A 114 14.17 6.05 -4.67
CA LEU A 114 15.43 6.72 -4.32
C LEU A 114 16.09 6.15 -3.06
N GLY A 115 15.55 5.07 -2.47
CA GLY A 115 16.06 4.49 -1.24
C GLY A 115 15.94 5.41 -0.01
N LYS A 116 15.04 6.39 -0.05
CA LYS A 116 14.78 7.30 1.08
C LYS A 116 13.71 6.72 2.02
N PRO A 117 13.78 7.00 3.33
CA PRO A 117 12.78 6.53 4.29
C PRO A 117 11.36 7.03 3.97
N VAL A 118 10.36 6.25 4.39
CA VAL A 118 8.93 6.60 4.31
C VAL A 118 8.34 6.58 5.73
N PRO A 119 8.60 7.62 6.55
CA PRO A 119 8.02 7.74 7.89
C PRO A 119 6.50 7.95 7.81
N LEU A 120 5.76 7.27 8.68
CA LEU A 120 4.29 7.31 8.72
C LEU A 120 3.72 8.12 9.90
N ASP A 121 4.57 8.77 10.70
CA ASP A 121 4.11 9.70 11.73
C ASP A 121 3.44 10.93 11.10
N LEU A 122 2.41 11.47 11.77
CA LEU A 122 1.59 12.55 11.25
C LEU A 122 2.40 13.79 10.87
N THR A 123 3.39 14.15 11.68
CA THR A 123 4.26 15.32 11.42
C THR A 123 5.04 15.16 10.12
N SER A 124 5.59 13.97 9.86
CA SER A 124 6.27 13.69 8.61
C SER A 124 5.33 13.65 7.41
N LEU A 125 4.14 13.04 7.56
CA LEU A 125 3.14 12.98 6.49
C LEU A 125 2.66 14.37 6.09
N GLU A 126 2.28 15.21 7.07
CA GLU A 126 1.82 16.58 6.83
C GLU A 126 2.92 17.41 6.16
N ARG A 127 4.14 17.40 6.72
CA ARG A 127 5.30 18.08 6.11
C ARG A 127 5.52 17.69 4.66
N LYS A 128 5.45 16.40 4.33
CA LYS A 128 5.72 15.89 2.97
C LYS A 128 4.58 16.20 2.00
N LEU A 129 3.35 15.81 2.33
CA LEU A 129 2.22 15.85 1.39
C LEU A 129 1.58 17.24 1.32
N VAL A 130 1.55 17.97 2.45
CA VAL A 130 0.93 19.29 2.56
C VAL A 130 1.96 20.38 2.29
N HIS A 131 2.95 20.54 3.15
CA HIS A 131 3.85 21.70 3.12
C HIS A 131 4.88 21.65 1.98
N GLN A 132 5.43 20.47 1.68
CA GLN A 132 6.38 20.31 0.58
C GLN A 132 5.70 20.13 -0.79
N GLY A 133 4.38 19.96 -0.85
CA GLY A 133 3.65 19.79 -2.11
C GLY A 133 4.02 18.49 -2.84
N ARG A 134 4.43 17.44 -2.11
CA ARG A 134 4.69 16.12 -2.69
C ARG A 134 3.45 15.23 -2.65
N GLY A 135 3.58 14.04 -3.21
CA GLY A 135 2.60 12.96 -3.08
C GLY A 135 3.04 11.92 -2.05
N GLY A 136 2.48 10.73 -2.16
CA GLY A 136 2.91 9.52 -1.47
C GLY A 136 2.21 8.30 -2.01
N TYR A 137 2.42 7.12 -1.45
CA TYR A 137 1.63 5.93 -1.82
C TYR A 137 0.51 5.63 -0.82
N CYS A 138 -0.02 4.40 -0.80
CA CYS A 138 -1.25 4.05 -0.09
C CYS A 138 -1.25 4.40 1.40
N PHE A 139 -0.18 4.07 2.13
CA PHE A 139 -0.08 4.35 3.56
C PHE A 139 -0.05 5.84 3.84
N GLU A 140 0.78 6.60 3.11
CA GLU A 140 0.94 8.03 3.31
C GLU A 140 -0.36 8.80 3.01
N ASN A 141 -1.02 8.53 1.88
CA ASN A 141 -2.27 9.20 1.52
C ASN A 141 -3.39 8.85 2.49
N ASN A 142 -3.62 7.56 2.75
CA ASN A 142 -4.75 7.15 3.58
C ASN A 142 -4.53 7.46 5.07
N LEU A 143 -3.30 7.49 5.60
CA LEU A 143 -3.05 7.96 6.97
C LEU A 143 -3.26 9.46 7.12
N LEU A 144 -2.77 10.28 6.18
CA LEU A 144 -3.04 11.72 6.18
C LEU A 144 -4.56 11.97 6.08
N PHE A 145 -5.22 11.27 5.16
CA PHE A 145 -6.66 11.42 4.96
C PHE A 145 -7.46 10.94 6.18
N MET A 146 -7.03 9.85 6.84
CA MET A 146 -7.62 9.43 8.10
C MET A 146 -7.51 10.50 9.18
N ALA A 147 -6.33 11.13 9.34
CA ALA A 147 -6.14 12.20 10.31
C ALA A 147 -7.06 13.42 10.03
N VAL A 148 -7.20 13.81 8.75
CA VAL A 148 -8.14 14.85 8.32
C VAL A 148 -9.58 14.49 8.71
N LEU A 149 -10.02 13.27 8.40
CA LEU A 149 -11.37 12.81 8.70
C LEU A 149 -11.61 12.74 10.23
N THR A 150 -10.63 12.27 11.00
CA THR A 150 -10.71 12.26 12.47
C THR A 150 -10.85 13.67 13.03
N GLU A 151 -10.05 14.63 12.55
CA GLU A 151 -10.12 16.04 12.99
C GLU A 151 -11.48 16.68 12.68
N LEU A 152 -12.10 16.28 11.56
CA LEU A 152 -13.44 16.71 11.16
C LEU A 152 -14.58 16.00 11.93
N GLY A 153 -14.24 15.08 12.85
CA GLY A 153 -15.20 14.37 13.69
C GLY A 153 -15.85 13.15 13.03
N PHE A 154 -15.29 12.62 11.93
CA PHE A 154 -15.75 11.35 11.38
C PHE A 154 -15.31 10.18 12.27
N THR A 155 -16.20 9.20 12.41
CA THR A 155 -15.82 7.87 12.90
C THR A 155 -15.09 7.13 11.78
N VAL A 156 -13.77 7.03 11.88
CA VAL A 156 -12.92 6.44 10.84
C VAL A 156 -11.82 5.56 11.43
N ARG A 157 -11.48 4.48 10.73
CA ARG A 157 -10.31 3.65 11.03
C ARG A 157 -9.68 3.07 9.76
N GLY A 158 -8.38 2.77 9.82
CA GLY A 158 -7.68 2.07 8.76
C GLY A 158 -7.95 0.56 8.75
N ILE A 159 -7.93 -0.01 7.55
CA ILE A 159 -7.95 -1.46 7.28
C ILE A 159 -6.90 -1.77 6.20
N THR A 160 -6.47 -3.04 6.12
CA THR A 160 -5.49 -3.49 5.12
C THR A 160 -6.11 -4.41 4.08
N ALA A 161 -5.53 -4.40 2.88
CA ALA A 161 -6.00 -5.18 1.75
C ALA A 161 -4.85 -5.88 1.01
N ARG A 162 -5.21 -6.98 0.35
CA ARG A 162 -4.36 -7.78 -0.54
C ARG A 162 -4.64 -7.38 -1.98
N VAL A 163 -3.61 -6.91 -2.69
CA VAL A 163 -3.76 -6.37 -4.06
C VAL A 163 -3.72 -7.47 -5.10
N TYR A 164 -4.82 -7.62 -5.85
CA TYR A 164 -4.99 -8.56 -6.95
C TYR A 164 -4.95 -7.90 -8.33
N TRP A 165 -4.87 -6.57 -8.37
CA TRP A 165 -4.80 -5.83 -9.63
C TRP A 165 -3.62 -6.30 -10.49
N ASN A 166 -3.93 -6.80 -11.69
CA ASN A 166 -3.00 -7.45 -12.62
C ASN A 166 -2.30 -8.71 -12.05
N GLN A 167 -2.96 -9.42 -11.13
CA GLN A 167 -2.55 -10.73 -10.62
C GLN A 167 -3.67 -11.75 -10.88
N PRO A 168 -3.36 -13.05 -10.99
CA PRO A 168 -4.40 -14.07 -11.08
C PRO A 168 -5.16 -14.19 -9.74
N GLU A 169 -6.42 -14.64 -9.78
CA GLU A 169 -7.27 -14.68 -8.57
C GLU A 169 -6.81 -15.68 -7.50
N ASP A 170 -6.00 -16.66 -7.88
CA ASP A 170 -5.38 -17.67 -7.01
C ASP A 170 -4.03 -17.23 -6.42
N ALA A 171 -3.56 -16.02 -6.78
CA ALA A 171 -2.39 -15.42 -6.14
C ALA A 171 -2.60 -15.25 -4.63
N GLN A 172 -1.48 -15.24 -3.90
CA GLN A 172 -1.44 -15.03 -2.45
C GLN A 172 -0.66 -13.74 -2.09
N PRO A 173 -1.12 -12.56 -2.53
CA PRO A 173 -0.41 -11.32 -2.27
C PRO A 173 -0.45 -10.95 -0.78
N PRO A 174 0.59 -10.27 -0.25
CA PRO A 174 0.60 -9.79 1.12
C PRO A 174 -0.42 -8.66 1.32
N ARG A 175 -0.73 -8.35 2.58
CA ARG A 175 -1.49 -7.16 2.97
C ARG A 175 -0.61 -5.93 2.77
N SER A 176 -0.68 -5.36 1.58
CA SER A 176 0.24 -4.33 1.06
C SER A 176 -0.45 -3.03 0.69
N HIS A 177 -1.77 -2.97 0.90
CA HIS A 177 -2.58 -1.78 0.67
C HIS A 177 -3.30 -1.39 1.95
N MET A 178 -3.51 -0.10 2.13
CA MET A 178 -4.30 0.49 3.20
C MET A 178 -5.48 1.23 2.59
N LEU A 179 -6.64 1.13 3.21
CA LEU A 179 -7.84 1.93 2.92
C LEU A 179 -8.58 2.23 4.22
N LEU A 180 -9.62 3.04 4.16
CA LEU A 180 -10.37 3.50 5.33
C LEU A 180 -11.78 2.93 5.36
N LEU A 181 -12.22 2.59 6.56
CA LEU A 181 -13.62 2.35 6.89
C LEU A 181 -14.14 3.57 7.64
N VAL A 182 -15.19 4.20 7.13
CA VAL A 182 -15.83 5.41 7.68
C VAL A 182 -17.28 5.08 7.99
N THR A 183 -17.72 5.35 9.22
CA THR A 183 -19.12 5.15 9.64
C THR A 183 -19.82 6.52 9.72
N ILE A 184 -20.91 6.68 8.99
CA ILE A 184 -21.72 7.91 8.93
C ILE A 184 -23.18 7.50 9.10
N GLU A 185 -23.87 8.01 10.13
CA GLU A 185 -25.29 7.70 10.39
C GLU A 185 -25.56 6.18 10.39
N ASP A 186 -24.74 5.41 11.12
CA ASP A 186 -24.80 3.94 11.24
C ASP A 186 -24.56 3.15 9.93
N GLU A 187 -24.13 3.82 8.86
CA GLU A 187 -23.77 3.20 7.58
C GLU A 187 -22.25 3.21 7.37
N ASP A 188 -21.72 2.07 6.94
CA ASP A 188 -20.29 1.89 6.67
C ASP A 188 -19.94 2.19 5.20
N TYR A 189 -18.94 3.03 5.02
CA TYR A 189 -18.36 3.40 3.74
C TYR A 189 -16.88 3.05 3.68
N LEU A 190 -16.44 2.53 2.54
CA LEU A 190 -15.04 2.45 2.16
C LEU A 190 -14.63 3.78 1.55
N SER A 191 -13.54 4.36 2.06
CA SER A 191 -12.87 5.48 1.43
C SER A 191 -11.41 5.13 1.18
N ASP A 192 -10.92 5.46 -0.01
CA ASP A 192 -9.56 5.15 -0.43
C ASP A 192 -9.07 6.27 -1.35
N VAL A 193 -8.03 6.97 -0.92
CA VAL A 193 -7.34 8.01 -1.71
C VAL A 193 -5.93 7.56 -2.14
N GLY A 194 -5.60 6.28 -1.92
CA GLY A 194 -4.22 5.81 -1.96
C GLY A 194 -3.95 4.56 -2.80
N PHE A 195 -4.92 4.01 -3.54
CA PHE A 195 -4.67 2.77 -4.31
C PHE A 195 -3.73 2.97 -5.52
N GLY A 196 -3.70 4.19 -6.09
CA GLY A 196 -3.03 4.51 -7.33
C GLY A 196 -3.96 4.36 -8.55
N GLY A 197 -3.58 3.53 -9.52
CA GLY A 197 -4.10 3.58 -10.89
C GLY A 197 -5.62 3.43 -11.06
N MET A 198 -6.32 2.78 -10.12
CA MET A 198 -7.77 2.55 -10.15
C MET A 198 -8.44 2.95 -8.83
N THR A 199 -7.94 4.00 -8.17
CA THR A 199 -8.50 4.46 -6.88
C THR A 199 -9.97 4.85 -7.04
N PRO A 200 -10.91 4.34 -6.22
CA PRO A 200 -12.30 4.80 -6.24
C PRO A 200 -12.38 6.33 -6.09
N THR A 201 -13.20 6.99 -6.92
CA THR A 201 -13.33 8.47 -6.89
C THR A 201 -14.50 8.97 -6.05
N ALA A 202 -15.12 8.07 -5.29
CA ALA A 202 -16.12 8.37 -4.29
C ALA A 202 -16.14 7.27 -3.20
N PRO A 203 -16.70 7.55 -2.02
CA PRO A 203 -16.91 6.54 -0.98
C PRO A 203 -17.89 5.48 -1.46
N LEU A 204 -17.60 4.22 -1.14
CA LEU A 204 -18.43 3.08 -1.53
C LEU A 204 -19.11 2.49 -0.30
N ARG A 205 -20.42 2.27 -0.37
CA ARG A 205 -21.15 1.55 0.68
C ARG A 205 -20.60 0.15 0.83
N LEU A 206 -20.23 -0.25 2.04
CA LEU A 206 -19.68 -1.57 2.34
C LEU A 206 -20.74 -2.67 2.16
N HIS A 207 -21.95 -2.44 2.68
CA HIS A 207 -23.02 -3.44 2.75
C HIS A 207 -23.93 -3.47 1.52
N SER A 208 -23.45 -2.99 0.37
CA SER A 208 -24.18 -2.99 -0.89
C SER A 208 -23.44 -3.73 -2.01
N ARG A 209 -24.07 -4.79 -2.53
CA ARG A 209 -23.57 -5.59 -3.66
C ARG A 209 -23.81 -4.94 -5.03
N ALA A 210 -24.62 -3.88 -5.08
CA ALA A 210 -24.96 -3.21 -6.32
C ALA A 210 -23.73 -2.52 -6.92
N ALA A 211 -23.75 -2.30 -8.24
CA ALA A 211 -22.81 -1.39 -8.86
C ALA A 211 -23.05 0.02 -8.31
N GLN A 212 -21.97 0.68 -7.91
CA GLN A 212 -21.95 2.01 -7.32
C GLN A 212 -21.22 2.94 -8.28
N SER A 213 -21.92 3.97 -8.76
CA SER A 213 -21.33 4.98 -9.63
C SER A 213 -20.36 5.85 -8.83
N THR A 214 -19.20 6.10 -9.42
CA THR A 214 -18.27 7.15 -8.98
C THR A 214 -18.12 8.17 -10.12
N PRO A 215 -17.52 9.35 -9.91
CA PRO A 215 -17.24 10.29 -11.00
C PRO A 215 -16.56 9.67 -12.24
N LEU A 216 -15.73 8.64 -12.04
CA LEU A 216 -15.10 7.89 -13.12
C LEU A 216 -15.75 6.50 -13.29
N GLU A 217 -15.05 5.42 -12.94
CA GLU A 217 -15.55 4.05 -13.16
C GLU A 217 -16.62 3.64 -12.14
N HIS A 218 -17.42 2.64 -12.49
CA HIS A 218 -18.31 1.98 -11.55
C HIS A 218 -17.52 0.98 -10.71
N PHE A 219 -17.85 0.89 -9.44
CA PHE A 219 -17.27 -0.09 -8.52
C PHE A 219 -18.36 -0.94 -7.89
N ARG A 220 -18.00 -2.11 -7.37
CA ARG A 220 -18.88 -2.90 -6.50
C ARG A 220 -18.08 -3.54 -5.39
N VAL A 221 -18.73 -3.70 -4.25
CA VAL A 221 -18.18 -4.35 -3.06
C VAL A 221 -18.98 -5.63 -2.86
N LEU A 222 -18.30 -6.78 -2.90
CA LEU A 222 -18.95 -8.08 -2.78
C LEU A 222 -18.40 -8.80 -1.54
N PRO A 223 -19.24 -9.17 -0.56
CA PRO A 223 -18.83 -10.06 0.49
C PRO A 223 -18.64 -11.48 -0.08
N GLU A 224 -17.55 -12.13 0.34
CA GLU A 224 -17.10 -13.45 -0.09
C GLU A 224 -16.51 -14.21 1.12
N ASN A 225 -17.29 -15.13 1.70
CA ASN A 225 -16.92 -15.89 2.91
C ASN A 225 -16.46 -14.98 4.07
N ASN A 226 -15.14 -14.90 4.29
CA ASN A 226 -14.51 -14.19 5.41
C ASN A 226 -13.84 -12.88 4.98
N HIS A 227 -14.01 -12.45 3.73
CA HIS A 227 -13.44 -11.23 3.19
C HIS A 227 -14.44 -10.52 2.27
N TYR A 228 -14.08 -9.31 1.87
CA TYR A 228 -14.73 -8.54 0.84
C TYR A 228 -13.81 -8.49 -0.37
N ARG A 229 -14.40 -8.45 -1.56
CA ARG A 229 -13.69 -8.13 -2.81
C ARG A 229 -14.25 -6.83 -3.39
N ILE A 230 -13.34 -5.96 -3.82
CA ILE A 230 -13.70 -4.76 -4.57
C ILE A 230 -13.36 -4.96 -6.04
N GLU A 231 -14.28 -4.57 -6.90
CA GLU A 231 -14.10 -4.68 -8.35
C GLU A 231 -14.42 -3.36 -9.03
N VAL A 232 -13.68 -3.07 -10.09
CA VAL A 232 -13.94 -1.96 -11.00
C VAL A 232 -14.50 -2.47 -12.30
N GLN A 233 -15.42 -1.74 -12.90
CA GLN A 233 -15.94 -2.05 -14.23
C GLN A 233 -15.06 -1.36 -15.29
N LEU A 234 -14.42 -2.15 -16.17
CA LEU A 234 -13.72 -1.66 -17.36
C LEU A 234 -14.37 -2.23 -18.61
N GLY A 235 -14.99 -1.37 -19.41
CA GLY A 235 -15.87 -1.81 -20.51
C GLY A 235 -17.02 -2.66 -19.95
N SER A 236 -17.21 -3.86 -20.50
CA SER A 236 -18.21 -4.81 -20.00
C SER A 236 -17.71 -5.70 -18.87
N ALA A 237 -16.42 -5.67 -18.53
CA ALA A 237 -15.80 -6.60 -17.59
C ALA A 237 -15.63 -6.00 -16.19
N TRP A 238 -15.91 -6.81 -15.17
CA TRP A 238 -15.53 -6.52 -13.79
C TRP A 238 -14.14 -7.08 -13.52
N ARG A 239 -13.26 -6.26 -12.94
CA ARG A 239 -11.89 -6.65 -12.61
C ARG A 239 -11.62 -6.49 -11.12
N LEU A 240 -11.06 -7.52 -10.51
CA LEU A 240 -10.67 -7.55 -9.11
C LEU A 240 -9.51 -6.57 -8.85
N LEU A 241 -9.71 -5.66 -7.90
CA LEU A 241 -8.67 -4.75 -7.43
C LEU A 241 -7.93 -5.34 -6.23
N TYR A 242 -8.66 -5.56 -5.15
CA TYR A 242 -8.13 -6.09 -3.90
C TYR A 242 -9.20 -6.81 -3.09
N ARG A 243 -8.73 -7.66 -2.18
CA ARG A 243 -9.54 -8.32 -1.16
C ARG A 243 -9.14 -7.80 0.22
N PHE A 244 -10.09 -7.60 1.12
CA PHE A 244 -9.84 -7.11 2.47
C PHE A 244 -10.78 -7.76 3.48
N ASP A 245 -10.40 -7.74 4.74
CA ASP A 245 -11.25 -8.10 5.86
C ASP A 245 -11.41 -6.86 6.77
N LEU A 246 -12.28 -6.95 7.79
CA LEU A 246 -12.56 -5.82 8.67
C LEU A 246 -11.68 -5.81 9.92
N MET A 247 -10.60 -6.61 9.94
CA MET A 247 -9.71 -6.72 11.09
C MET A 247 -9.17 -5.35 11.49
N THR A 248 -9.27 -5.03 12.78
CA THR A 248 -8.67 -3.82 13.35
C THR A 248 -7.17 -3.84 13.09
N GLN A 249 -6.64 -2.74 12.58
CA GLN A 249 -5.22 -2.52 12.39
C GLN A 249 -4.72 -1.54 13.44
N TRP A 250 -3.52 -1.76 13.95
CA TRP A 250 -2.78 -0.80 14.76
C TRP A 250 -1.79 -0.03 13.89
N PRO A 251 -1.34 1.15 14.31
CA PRO A 251 -0.34 1.93 13.55
C PRO A 251 0.89 1.10 13.14
N ILE A 252 1.38 0.24 14.03
CA ILE A 252 2.54 -0.64 13.77
C ILE A 252 2.31 -1.65 12.65
N ASP A 253 1.06 -2.04 12.38
CA ASP A 253 0.74 -2.94 11.26
C ASP A 253 0.99 -2.24 9.92
N PHE A 254 0.69 -0.93 9.85
CA PHE A 254 1.01 -0.12 8.68
C PHE A 254 2.51 0.08 8.54
N ASP A 255 3.25 0.31 9.62
CA ASP A 255 4.72 0.43 9.57
C ASP A 255 5.39 -0.84 9.05
N MET A 256 4.95 -2.01 9.51
CA MET A 256 5.44 -3.30 9.04
C MET A 256 5.18 -3.50 7.54
N ALA A 257 3.95 -3.22 7.09
CA ALA A 257 3.60 -3.33 5.68
C ALA A 257 4.35 -2.29 4.82
N ASN A 258 4.48 -1.05 5.31
CA ASN A 258 5.23 0.04 4.71
C ASN A 258 6.70 -0.31 4.51
N TRP A 259 7.36 -0.90 5.51
CA TRP A 259 8.74 -1.36 5.37
C TRP A 259 8.87 -2.40 4.26
N TYR A 260 7.96 -3.39 4.20
CA TYR A 260 7.97 -4.38 3.12
C TYR A 260 7.80 -3.71 1.74
N VAL A 261 6.82 -2.82 1.61
CA VAL A 261 6.54 -2.14 0.33
C VAL A 261 7.67 -1.19 -0.07
N ALA A 262 8.27 -0.46 0.87
CA ALA A 262 9.30 0.55 0.61
C ALA A 262 10.73 -0.03 0.47
N CYS A 263 11.02 -1.16 1.10
CA CYS A 263 12.41 -1.64 1.24
C CYS A 263 12.64 -3.05 0.68
N HIS A 264 11.61 -3.90 0.56
CA HIS A 264 11.83 -5.28 0.13
C HIS A 264 12.41 -5.31 -1.30
N PRO A 265 13.52 -6.03 -1.58
CA PRO A 265 14.18 -6.00 -2.89
C PRO A 265 13.29 -6.39 -4.06
N ALA A 266 12.31 -7.27 -3.83
CA ALA A 266 11.33 -7.67 -4.86
C ALA A 266 10.10 -6.73 -4.95
N SER A 267 10.03 -5.67 -4.14
CA SER A 267 8.92 -4.72 -4.21
C SER A 267 8.95 -3.98 -5.55
N LYS A 268 7.78 -3.89 -6.20
CA LYS A 268 7.63 -3.08 -7.42
C LYS A 268 7.97 -1.61 -7.18
N PHE A 269 7.78 -1.12 -5.95
CA PHE A 269 7.98 0.28 -5.58
C PHE A 269 9.45 0.64 -5.41
N VAL A 270 10.33 -0.33 -5.19
CA VAL A 270 11.79 -0.11 -5.15
C VAL A 270 12.38 -0.07 -6.56
N ASN A 271 11.75 -0.77 -7.50
CA ASN A 271 12.34 -1.07 -8.81
C ASN A 271 11.68 -0.37 -9.99
N ASN A 272 10.58 0.34 -9.78
CA ASN A 272 9.84 1.02 -10.86
C ASN A 272 9.45 2.42 -10.42
N LEU A 273 9.47 3.38 -11.33
CA LEU A 273 8.86 4.69 -11.12
C LEU A 273 7.35 4.56 -11.35
N ILE A 274 6.55 4.95 -10.36
CA ILE A 274 5.10 4.88 -10.41
C ILE A 274 4.54 6.22 -9.96
N ALA A 275 3.72 6.86 -10.78
CA ALA A 275 2.95 8.04 -10.40
C ALA A 275 1.52 7.94 -10.93
N VAL A 276 0.54 8.39 -10.14
CA VAL A 276 -0.86 8.46 -10.56
C VAL A 276 -1.47 9.76 -10.04
N ARG A 277 -2.16 10.49 -10.92
CA ARG A 277 -3.02 11.61 -10.55
C ARG A 277 -4.39 11.42 -11.20
N THR A 278 -5.45 11.61 -10.44
CA THR A 278 -6.81 11.45 -10.95
C THR A 278 -7.40 12.84 -11.18
N ASP A 279 -7.73 13.16 -12.42
CA ASP A 279 -8.45 14.38 -12.78
C ASP A 279 -9.98 14.14 -12.72
N MET A 280 -10.77 15.18 -12.99
CA MET A 280 -12.23 15.13 -12.98
C MET A 280 -12.81 14.17 -14.04
N ASP A 281 -12.13 14.02 -15.17
CA ASP A 281 -12.61 13.31 -16.35
C ASP A 281 -11.62 12.26 -16.89
N ARG A 282 -10.50 12.04 -16.20
CA ARG A 282 -9.44 11.13 -16.66
C ARG A 282 -8.51 10.71 -15.53
N ARG A 283 -7.70 9.68 -15.79
CA ARG A 283 -6.60 9.27 -14.92
C ARG A 283 -5.28 9.38 -15.66
N HIS A 284 -4.30 10.00 -15.03
CA HIS A 284 -2.91 10.01 -15.45
C HIS A 284 -2.19 8.89 -14.71
N THR A 285 -1.54 7.98 -15.43
CA THR A 285 -0.74 6.90 -14.86
C THR A 285 0.61 6.86 -15.53
N LEU A 286 1.66 6.82 -14.72
CA LEU A 286 3.03 6.63 -15.14
C LEU A 286 3.53 5.31 -14.54
N LEU A 287 4.10 4.47 -15.40
CA LEU A 287 4.88 3.31 -15.00
C LEU A 287 6.17 3.34 -15.81
N ASN A 288 7.28 3.66 -15.16
CA ASN A 288 8.58 3.87 -15.81
C ASN A 288 8.42 4.91 -16.93
N GLY A 289 8.97 4.68 -18.12
CA GLY A 289 8.78 5.54 -19.28
C GLY A 289 7.34 5.56 -19.86
N LEU A 290 6.45 4.65 -19.47
CA LEU A 290 5.11 4.58 -20.07
C LEU A 290 4.12 5.49 -19.34
N TYR A 291 3.80 6.61 -19.98
CA TYR A 291 2.72 7.51 -19.58
C TYR A 291 1.40 7.12 -20.26
N THR A 292 0.33 6.98 -19.49
CA THR A 292 -1.01 6.63 -19.97
C THR A 292 -2.05 7.61 -19.43
N ILE A 293 -2.91 8.13 -20.31
CA ILE A 293 -4.14 8.83 -19.96
C ILE A 293 -5.30 7.87 -20.18
N ARG A 294 -6.16 7.66 -19.18
CA ARG A 294 -7.35 6.83 -19.27
C ARG A 294 -8.61 7.67 -19.09
N TYR A 295 -9.58 7.49 -19.97
CA TYR A 295 -10.87 8.18 -19.92
C TYR A 295 -11.99 7.22 -19.45
N PRO A 296 -13.09 7.74 -18.88
CA PRO A 296 -14.25 6.96 -18.44
C PRO A 296 -14.90 6.10 -19.53
N ASP A 297 -14.81 6.53 -20.79
CA ASP A 297 -15.33 5.80 -21.95
C ASP A 297 -14.49 4.57 -22.35
N GLY A 298 -13.40 4.30 -21.62
CA GLY A 298 -12.50 3.18 -21.83
C GLY A 298 -11.37 3.46 -22.82
N ARG A 299 -11.35 4.62 -23.49
CA ARG A 299 -10.21 5.03 -24.32
C ARG A 299 -8.97 5.27 -23.47
N SER A 300 -7.81 5.07 -24.08
CA SER A 300 -6.53 5.40 -23.46
C SER A 300 -5.53 5.94 -24.47
N ASP A 301 -4.88 7.05 -24.13
CA ASP A 301 -3.73 7.58 -24.86
C ASP A 301 -2.46 7.11 -24.16
N LYS A 302 -1.43 6.76 -24.92
CA LYS A 302 -0.15 6.25 -24.40
C LYS A 302 1.01 6.97 -25.03
N GLN A 303 2.00 7.30 -24.23
CA GLN A 303 3.24 7.94 -24.65
C GLN A 303 4.42 7.30 -23.93
N ASN A 304 5.48 6.97 -24.68
CA ASN A 304 6.75 6.58 -24.09
C ASN A 304 7.62 7.83 -23.89
N ILE A 305 8.07 8.02 -22.66
CA ILE A 305 8.97 9.07 -22.23
C ILE A 305 10.36 8.45 -22.11
N THR A 306 11.28 8.89 -22.95
CA THR A 306 12.65 8.36 -23.00
C THR A 306 13.70 9.35 -22.49
N ASP A 307 13.31 10.63 -22.33
CA ASP A 307 14.20 11.71 -21.88
C ASP A 307 14.00 12.00 -20.38
N PRO A 308 15.06 11.95 -19.55
CA PRO A 308 14.97 12.24 -18.11
C PRO A 308 14.44 13.65 -17.80
N GLN A 309 14.73 14.65 -18.63
CA GLN A 309 14.22 16.01 -18.40
C GLN A 309 12.72 16.09 -18.72
N ALA A 310 12.27 15.43 -19.78
CA ALA A 310 10.85 15.29 -20.10
C ALA A 310 10.10 14.53 -18.99
N MET A 311 10.73 13.51 -18.39
CA MET A 311 10.16 12.80 -17.23
C MET A 311 10.00 13.74 -16.02
N THR A 312 11.02 14.54 -15.72
CA THR A 312 10.99 15.53 -14.64
C THR A 312 9.86 16.55 -14.84
N ARG A 313 9.73 17.10 -16.06
CA ARG A 313 8.63 18.01 -16.42
C ARG A 313 7.26 17.33 -16.30
N LEU A 314 7.13 16.09 -16.78
CA LEU A 314 5.88 15.34 -16.69
C LEU A 314 5.43 15.17 -15.22
N LEU A 315 6.35 14.78 -14.33
CA LEU A 315 6.08 14.62 -12.90
C LEU A 315 5.67 15.95 -12.24
N ALA A 316 6.34 17.05 -12.57
CA ALA A 316 6.02 18.37 -12.03
C ALA A 316 4.69 18.92 -12.58
N ASP A 317 4.52 18.93 -13.90
CA ASP A 317 3.41 19.65 -14.55
C ASP A 317 2.12 18.81 -14.54
N THR A 318 2.22 17.53 -14.88
CA THR A 318 1.05 16.65 -15.00
C THR A 318 0.71 15.94 -13.71
N PHE A 319 1.70 15.49 -12.94
CA PHE A 319 1.44 14.82 -11.67
C PHE A 319 1.45 15.78 -10.48
N GLN A 320 1.80 17.06 -10.68
CA GLN A 320 1.80 18.09 -9.63
C GLN A 320 2.67 17.69 -8.42
N ILE A 321 3.80 17.03 -8.69
CA ILE A 321 4.74 16.62 -7.66
C ILE A 321 5.85 17.66 -7.58
N ASN A 322 6.01 18.28 -6.42
CA ASN A 322 7.20 19.10 -6.17
C ASN A 322 8.45 18.21 -6.11
N LEU A 323 9.42 18.50 -6.98
CA LEU A 323 10.67 17.75 -7.10
C LEU A 323 11.88 18.47 -6.49
N GLN A 324 11.67 19.63 -5.86
CA GLN A 324 12.75 20.43 -5.28
C GLN A 324 13.64 19.60 -4.35
N GLY A 325 14.92 19.49 -4.70
CA GLY A 325 15.92 18.74 -3.93
C GLY A 325 15.95 17.24 -4.22
N LEU A 326 15.20 16.76 -5.22
CA LEU A 326 15.18 15.35 -5.67
C LEU A 326 15.66 15.18 -7.12
N GLU A 327 15.92 16.27 -7.84
CA GLU A 327 16.13 16.25 -9.29
C GLU A 327 17.34 15.41 -9.69
N GLN A 328 18.46 15.57 -8.97
CA GLN A 328 19.68 14.82 -9.24
C GLN A 328 19.52 13.33 -8.90
N ASP A 329 18.98 13.02 -7.71
CA ASP A 329 18.74 11.64 -7.28
C ASP A 329 17.79 10.91 -8.25
N LEU A 330 16.76 11.62 -8.74
CA LEU A 330 15.83 11.10 -9.73
C LEU A 330 16.52 10.79 -11.06
N GLN A 331 17.37 11.68 -11.57
CA GLN A 331 18.12 11.42 -12.80
C GLN A 331 19.00 10.18 -12.66
N VAL A 332 19.73 10.05 -11.54
CA VAL A 332 20.56 8.87 -11.25
C VAL A 332 19.70 7.61 -11.22
N ALA A 333 18.57 7.61 -10.50
CA ALA A 333 17.70 6.44 -10.39
C ALA A 333 17.07 6.03 -11.74
N LEU A 334 16.70 6.99 -12.59
CA LEU A 334 16.17 6.72 -13.93
C LEU A 334 17.20 6.00 -14.82
N THR A 335 18.47 6.39 -14.73
CA THR A 335 19.58 5.78 -15.47
C THR A 335 19.99 4.43 -14.89
N ASP A 336 20.29 4.35 -13.59
CA ASP A 336 20.84 3.15 -12.95
C ASP A 336 19.87 1.96 -13.00
N LYS A 337 18.57 2.24 -12.93
CA LYS A 337 17.51 1.23 -12.99
C LYS A 337 16.95 1.02 -14.41
N ALA A 338 17.48 1.70 -15.42
CA ALA A 338 17.04 1.62 -16.81
C ALA A 338 15.51 1.78 -16.98
N LEU A 339 14.95 2.86 -16.43
CA LEU A 339 13.51 3.07 -16.34
C LEU A 339 12.89 3.80 -17.54
N LEU A 340 13.70 4.23 -18.52
CA LEU A 340 13.26 5.02 -19.68
C LEU A 340 13.50 4.31 -21.00
#